data_AF-A0A838U4Z6-F1
#
_entry.id   AF-A0A838U4Z6-F1
#
_cell.length_a   1.000
_cell.length_b   1.000
_cell.length_c   1.000
_cell.angle_alpha   90.00
_cell.angle_beta   90.00
_cell.angle_gamma   90.00
#
_symmetry.space_group_name_H-M   'P 1'
#
loop_
_entity.id
_entity.type
_entity.pdbx_description
1 polymer ?
#
loop_
_entity_poly.entity_id
_entity_poly.type
_entity_poly.pdbx_seq_one_letter_code
_entity_poly.pdbx_strand_id
1 'polypeptide(L)' 'MEVITHIDGVTFVDCYPNRLETEIDGCPVKVINYDNLLINKKASGRPKDLDDLIELQKSHDT' A
#
# COMPACT_ATOMS: atom_id res chain seq x y z
N MET A 1 2.26 -2.66 -20.74
CA MET A 1 2.59 -1.87 -19.54
C MET A 1 1.36 -1.05 -19.24
N GLU A 2 0.52 -1.52 -18.33
CA GLU A 2 -0.69 -0.79 -17.93
C GLU A 2 -0.33 0.17 -16.80
N VAL A 3 -0.46 1.47 -17.07
CA VAL A 3 -0.32 2.51 -16.05
C VAL A 3 -1.70 2.74 -15.45
N ILE A 4 -1.92 2.20 -14.26
CA ILE A 4 -3.19 2.33 -13.56
C ILE A 4 -3.18 3.68 -12.84
N THR A 5 -4.03 4.60 -13.27
CA THR A 5 -4.14 5.96 -12.71
C THR A 5 -5.12 6.06 -11.54
N HIS A 6 -5.76 4.94 -11.19
CA HIS A 6 -6.79 4.85 -10.16
C HIS A 6 -6.50 3.69 -9.20
N ILE A 7 -6.84 3.87 -7.94
CA ILE A 7 -6.68 2.90 -6.87
C ILE A 7 -8.08 2.48 -6.41
N ASP A 8 -8.39 1.19 -6.52
CA ASP A 8 -9.76 0.68 -6.33
C ASP A 8 -10.13 0.43 -4.85
N GLY A 9 -9.15 0.48 -3.93
CA GLY A 9 -9.37 0.12 -2.52
C GLY A 9 -9.55 1.24 -1.54
N VAL A 10 -8.96 2.39 -1.82
CA VAL A 10 -8.92 3.52 -0.91
C VAL A 10 -8.92 4.81 -1.71
N THR A 11 -9.55 5.85 -1.20
CA THR A 11 -9.48 7.18 -1.84
C THR A 11 -8.31 7.96 -1.26
N PHE A 12 -7.77 8.89 -2.05
CA PHE A 12 -6.73 9.81 -1.58
C PHE A 12 -7.21 10.63 -0.38
N VAL A 13 -8.48 11.05 -0.36
CA VAL A 13 -9.06 11.89 0.70
C VAL A 13 -9.09 11.14 2.03
N ASP A 14 -9.35 9.83 2.02
CA ASP A 14 -9.37 9.01 3.23
C ASP A 14 -7.96 8.65 3.73
N CYS A 15 -7.00 8.52 2.81
CA CYS A 15 -5.62 8.15 3.15
C CYS A 15 -4.76 9.34 3.60
N TYR A 16 -4.96 10.51 2.99
CA TYR A 16 -4.08 11.67 3.18
C TYR A 16 -4.00 12.19 4.63
N PRO A 17 -5.07 12.13 5.46
CA PRO A 17 -4.99 12.45 6.88
C PRO A 17 -4.09 11.50 7.66
N ASN A 18 -4.08 10.23 7.28
CA ASN A 18 -3.33 9.15 7.93
C ASN A 18 -1.98 8.86 7.24
N ARG A 19 -1.50 9.78 6.39
CA ARG A 19 -0.23 9.62 5.67
C ARG A 19 0.94 9.53 6.65
N LEU A 20 1.94 8.74 6.30
CA LEU A 20 3.21 8.70 6.99
C LEU A 20 4.14 9.75 6.37
N GLU A 21 4.70 10.62 7.21
CA GLU A 21 5.73 11.57 6.79
C GLU A 21 7.10 10.94 7.11
N THR A 22 7.93 10.80 6.08
CA THR A 22 9.27 10.20 6.20
C THR A 22 10.27 10.97 5.35
N GLU A 23 11.55 10.68 5.51
CA GLU A 23 12.63 11.33 4.78
C GLU A 23 13.35 10.28 3.93
N ILE A 24 13.44 10.54 2.63
CA ILE A 24 14.20 9.71 1.69
C ILE A 24 15.24 10.61 1.04
N ASP A 25 16.52 10.28 1.21
CA ASP A 25 17.66 11.04 0.68
C ASP A 25 17.64 12.54 1.03
N GLY A 26 17.23 12.88 2.26
CA GLY A 26 17.12 14.28 2.71
C GLY A 26 15.84 15.00 2.24
N CYS A 27 14.95 14.31 1.51
CA CYS A 27 13.70 14.87 1.01
C CYS A 27 12.52 14.42 1.88
N PRO A 28 11.74 15.35 2.46
CA PRO A 28 10.52 15.01 3.17
C PRO A 28 9.46 14.52 2.17
N VAL A 29 9.05 13.27 2.32
CA VAL A 29 8.05 12.61 1.49
C VAL A 29 6.87 12.13 2.32
N LYS A 30 5.70 12.12 1.69
CA LYS A 30 4.45 11.64 2.26
C LYS A 30 4.09 10.33 1.61
N VAL A 31 4.10 9.26 2.38
CA VAL A 31 3.77 7.92 1.91
C VAL A 31 2.48 7.43 2.54
N ILE A 32 1.78 6.52 1.86
CA ILE A 32 0.59 5.87 2.39
C ILE A 32 0.96 5.02 3.62
N ASN A 33 0.15 5.07 4.68
CA ASN A 33 0.35 4.23 5.85
C ASN A 33 0.03 2.76 5.57
N TYR A 34 0.52 1.89 6.44
CA TYR A 34 0.42 0.45 6.32
C TYR A 34 -1.03 -0.06 6.17
N ASP A 35 -1.96 0.43 6.99
CA ASP A 35 -3.35 -0.04 6.95
C ASP A 35 -4.04 0.29 5.63
N ASN A 36 -3.86 1.51 5.13
CA ASN A 36 -4.43 1.90 3.83
C ASN A 36 -3.69 1.23 2.67
N LEU A 37 -2.38 0.97 2.80
CA LEU A 37 -1.63 0.18 1.82
C LEU A 37 -2.18 -1.24 1.71
N LEU A 38 -2.52 -1.88 2.85
CA LEU A 38 -3.10 -3.22 2.88
C LEU A 38 -4.47 -3.26 2.22
N ILE A 39 -5.35 -2.30 2.53
CA ILE A 39 -6.68 -2.19 1.91
C ILE A 39 -6.52 -1.98 0.40
N ASN A 40 -5.62 -1.08 -0.01
CA ASN A 40 -5.38 -0.80 -1.42
C ASN A 40 -4.84 -2.02 -2.16
N LYS A 41 -3.85 -2.74 -1.60
CA LYS A 41 -3.30 -3.98 -2.19
C LYS A 41 -4.39 -5.04 -2.34
N LYS A 42 -5.22 -5.26 -1.33
CA LYS A 42 -6.34 -6.22 -1.36
C LYS A 42 -7.37 -5.89 -2.43
N ALA A 43 -7.72 -4.62 -2.57
CA ALA A 43 -8.74 -4.19 -3.52
C ALA A 43 -8.23 -4.07 -4.96
N SER A 44 -6.94 -3.78 -5.17
CA SER A 44 -6.38 -3.67 -6.53
C SER A 44 -6.36 -5.01 -7.28
N GLY A 45 -6.64 -6.13 -6.58
CA GLY A 45 -6.87 -7.45 -7.19
C GLY A 45 -5.71 -7.97 -8.02
N ARG A 46 -4.51 -7.39 -7.92
CA ARG A 46 -3.36 -7.81 -8.70
C ARG A 46 -2.90 -9.17 -8.17
N PRO A 47 -2.79 -10.20 -9.03
CA PRO A 47 -2.40 -11.55 -8.61
C PRO A 47 -1.08 -11.57 -7.82
N LYS A 48 -0.17 -10.66 -8.17
CA LYS A 48 1.14 -10.52 -7.52
C LYS A 48 1.07 -9.93 -6.11
N ASP A 49 0.11 -9.06 -5.82
CA ASP A 49 -0.08 -8.46 -4.48
C ASP A 49 -0.78 -9.45 -3.51
N LEU A 50 -1.58 -10.38 -4.03
CA LEU A 50 -2.20 -11.45 -3.25
C LEU A 50 -1.17 -12.51 -2.84
N ASP A 51 -0.25 -12.86 -3.74
CA ASP A 51 0.87 -13.76 -3.47
C ASP A 51 1.82 -13.18 -2.40
N ASP A 52 2.15 -11.87 -2.46
CA ASP A 52 2.93 -11.19 -1.42
C ASP A 52 2.27 -11.26 -0.03
N LEU A 53 0.94 -11.15 0.04
CA LEU A 53 0.19 -11.23 1.30
C LEU A 53 0.24 -12.65 1.90
N ILE A 54 0.15 -13.67 1.06
CA ILE A 54 0.29 -15.07 1.49
C ILE A 54 1.72 -15.33 2.02
N GLU A 55 2.74 -14.74 1.39
CA GLU A 55 4.12 -14.89 1.80
C GLU A 55 4.41 -14.17 3.14
N LEU A 56 3.88 -12.96 3.32
CA LEU A 56 3.99 -12.20 4.57
C LEU A 56 3.29 -12.88 5.75
N GLN A 57 2.13 -13.54 5.51
CA GLN A 57 1.39 -14.26 6.54
C GLN A 57 2.15 -15.51 7.05
N LYS A 58 2.97 -16.14 6.19
CA LYS A 58 3.73 -17.35 6.55
C LYS A 58 4.93 -17.08 7.44
N SER A 59 5.52 -15.89 7.40
CA SER A 59 6.73 -15.56 8.18
C SER A 59 6.48 -15.21 9.65
N HIS A 60 5.23 -15.23 10.12
CA HIS A 60 4.88 -14.97 11.53
C HIS A 60 4.58 -16.25 12.35
N ASP A 61 4.64 -17.43 11.74
CA ASP A 61 4.38 -18.73 12.39
C ASP A 61 5.62 -19.65 12.42
N THR A 62 6.82 -19.10 12.62
CA THR A 62 8.03 -19.90 12.93
C THR A 62 8.90 -19.23 13.97
#